data_AF-A0A3N5NIK2-F1
#
_entry.id   AF-A0A3N5NIK2-F1
#
_cell.length_a   1.000
_cell.length_b   1.000
_cell.length_c   1.000
_cell.angle_alpha   90.00
_cell.angle_beta   90.00
_cell.angle_gamma   90.00
#
_symmetry.space_group_name_H-M   'P 1'
#
loop_
_entity.id
_entity.type
_entity.pdbx_description
1 polymer ?
#
loop_
_entity_poly.entity_id
_entity_poly.type
_entity_poly.pdbx_seq_one_letter_code
_entity_poly.pdbx_strand_id
1 'polypeptide(L)'
;MVGRWRNEPLRVVKCPEGAGPLGLFVVPGRQVRQHLGRARENRAGGRLRPLTGPRSAGWRLEVLLVPVAVVVLVGIWSLVARIGGYSSYLLPAPAQVWERFLKVAADGTLWYHTSITLLEILGGLAVGLTGATLLGYLLAKSPLIERFLSPYIVASLSVPIVALAPLLIVWFGFGLLSKVLVSALTIFFPVLISTIVGLRSVEEDLMDLMRSLQASRWQIFRHLEVPAALPVLLGGLKVGVTLSVIGAVVGEFAQSDRGLGFLVNLA
;
A
#
# COMPACT_ATOMS: atom_id res chain seq x y z
N MET A 1 -36.23 -2.84 24.44
CA MET A 1 -36.21 -3.55 25.73
C MET A 1 -35.08 -3.01 26.59
N VAL A 2 -35.33 -1.91 27.30
CA VAL A 2 -34.39 -1.28 28.25
C VAL A 2 -35.10 -1.24 29.60
N GLY A 3 -34.53 -1.90 30.62
CA GLY A 3 -35.05 -1.82 31.98
C GLY A 3 -34.96 -3.12 32.76
N ARG A 4 -33.75 -3.47 33.26
CA ARG A 4 -33.63 -4.40 34.40
C ARG A 4 -32.26 -4.46 35.11
N TRP A 5 -31.46 -3.38 35.13
CA TRP A 5 -30.08 -3.44 35.65
C TRP A 5 -29.81 -2.60 36.91
N ARG A 6 -30.83 -2.25 37.71
CA ARG A 6 -30.63 -1.22 38.76
C ARG A 6 -30.23 -1.74 40.16
N ASN A 7 -30.34 -3.05 40.49
CA ASN A 7 -30.20 -3.51 41.89
C ASN A 7 -29.48 -4.88 42.11
N GLU A 8 -28.28 -5.12 41.54
CA GLU A 8 -27.47 -6.32 41.94
C GLU A 8 -26.22 -5.91 42.75
N PRO A 9 -25.87 -6.65 43.84
CA PRO A 9 -24.71 -6.32 44.67
C PRO A 9 -23.38 -6.63 43.96
N LEU A 10 -22.54 -5.61 43.81
CA LEU A 10 -21.20 -5.70 43.21
C LEU A 10 -20.27 -6.54 44.10
N ARG A 11 -19.54 -7.50 43.52
CA ARG A 11 -18.48 -8.26 44.23
C ARG A 11 -17.11 -8.02 43.60
N VAL A 12 -16.14 -7.77 44.46
CA VAL A 12 -14.73 -7.57 44.09
C VAL A 12 -14.04 -8.93 43.94
N VAL A 13 -13.41 -9.18 42.79
CA VAL A 13 -12.61 -10.39 42.53
C VAL A 13 -11.13 -10.00 42.49
N LYS A 14 -10.30 -10.68 43.28
CA LYS A 14 -8.84 -10.48 43.32
C LYS A 14 -8.18 -11.30 42.19
N CYS A 15 -7.32 -10.68 41.39
CA CYS A 15 -6.59 -11.36 40.31
C CYS A 15 -5.53 -12.33 40.90
N PRO A 16 -5.19 -13.43 40.20
CA PRO A 16 -4.06 -14.28 40.57
C PRO A 16 -2.75 -13.49 40.47
N GLU A 17 -1.81 -13.81 41.36
CA GLU A 17 -0.53 -13.11 41.55
C GLU A 17 0.28 -13.05 40.24
N GLY A 18 0.59 -11.83 39.78
CA GLY A 18 1.40 -11.57 38.58
C GLY A 18 0.97 -10.38 37.72
N ALA A 19 -0.22 -9.82 37.92
CA ALA A 19 -0.65 -8.59 37.24
C ALA A 19 -0.27 -7.35 38.07
N GLY A 20 0.39 -6.38 37.42
CA GLY A 20 0.84 -5.11 38.03
C GLY A 20 -0.29 -4.27 38.66
N PRO A 21 0.07 -3.16 39.35
CA PRO A 21 -0.74 -2.60 40.42
C PRO A 21 -1.80 -1.61 39.92
N LEU A 22 -2.79 -2.07 39.15
CA LEU A 22 -4.07 -1.37 38.95
C LEU A 22 -5.19 -2.41 38.78
N GLY A 23 -5.81 -2.74 39.91
CA GLY A 23 -6.85 -3.76 40.03
C GLY A 23 -8.28 -3.23 39.86
N LEU A 24 -9.18 -4.22 39.77
CA LEU A 24 -10.65 -4.17 39.75
C LEU A 24 -11.32 -3.85 38.40
N PHE A 25 -11.65 -4.93 37.67
CA PHE A 25 -12.79 -4.92 36.75
C PHE A 25 -14.05 -5.38 37.49
N VAL A 26 -15.12 -4.59 37.41
CA VAL A 26 -16.45 -4.94 37.90
C VAL A 26 -17.17 -5.74 36.81
N VAL A 27 -17.27 -7.07 36.99
CA VAL A 27 -17.96 -7.98 36.07
C VAL A 27 -19.24 -8.51 36.74
N PRO A 28 -20.39 -8.57 36.05
CA PRO A 28 -21.62 -9.13 36.61
C PRO A 28 -21.43 -10.57 37.12
N GLY A 29 -21.90 -10.86 38.35
CA GLY A 29 -21.56 -12.08 39.11
C GLY A 29 -21.95 -13.43 38.48
N ARG A 30 -22.82 -13.45 37.44
CA ARG A 30 -23.15 -14.66 36.67
C ARG A 30 -22.01 -15.12 35.76
N GLN A 31 -21.19 -14.21 35.24
CA GLN A 31 -20.17 -14.51 34.24
C GLN A 31 -18.92 -15.17 34.84
N VAL A 32 -18.56 -14.80 36.07
CA VAL A 32 -17.38 -15.33 36.78
C VAL A 32 -17.52 -16.84 37.07
N ARG A 33 -18.73 -17.31 37.38
CA ARG A 33 -18.96 -18.72 37.73
C ARG A 33 -18.85 -19.66 36.52
N GLN A 34 -19.15 -19.18 35.32
CA GLN A 34 -19.01 -19.96 34.07
C GLN A 34 -17.55 -20.04 33.59
N HIS A 35 -16.75 -18.98 33.78
CA HIS A 35 -15.35 -18.98 33.35
C HIS A 35 -14.43 -19.81 34.25
N LEU A 36 -14.68 -19.87 35.56
CA LEU A 36 -13.86 -20.65 36.49
C LEU A 36 -14.11 -22.17 36.40
N GLY A 37 -15.32 -22.60 36.04
CA GLY A 37 -15.62 -24.00 35.76
C GLY A 37 -14.90 -24.52 34.51
N ARG A 38 -14.94 -23.74 33.42
CA ARG A 38 -14.29 -24.09 32.14
C ARG A 38 -12.75 -24.11 32.21
N ALA A 39 -12.15 -23.28 33.07
CA ALA A 39 -10.70 -23.23 33.23
C ALA A 39 -10.12 -24.47 33.94
N ARG A 40 -10.90 -25.15 34.80
CA ARG A 40 -10.47 -26.40 35.46
C ARG A 40 -10.62 -27.63 34.55
N GLU A 41 -11.64 -27.66 33.72
CA GLU A 41 -11.89 -28.79 32.80
C GLU A 41 -10.86 -28.85 31.65
N ASN A 42 -10.40 -27.70 31.15
CA ASN A 42 -9.38 -27.64 30.11
C ASN A 42 -7.96 -28.01 30.58
N ARG A 43 -7.67 -28.03 31.89
CA ARG A 43 -6.34 -28.44 32.40
C ARG A 43 -6.18 -29.95 32.52
N ALA A 44 -7.27 -30.71 32.66
CA ALA A 44 -7.22 -32.16 32.86
C ALA A 44 -7.20 -32.96 31.54
N GLY A 45 -7.51 -32.32 30.40
CA GLY A 45 -7.64 -32.96 29.09
C GLY A 45 -6.51 -32.67 28.09
N GLY A 46 -5.40 -32.08 28.52
CA GLY A 46 -4.27 -31.71 27.68
C GLY A 46 -3.46 -32.90 27.14
N ARG A 47 -4.09 -33.79 26.37
CA ARG A 47 -3.36 -34.65 25.43
C ARG A 47 -2.66 -33.72 24.46
N LEU A 48 -1.34 -33.59 24.60
CA LEU A 48 -0.48 -32.98 23.59
C LEU A 48 -0.78 -33.70 22.27
N ARG A 49 -1.51 -33.04 21.36
CA ARG A 49 -1.68 -33.51 20.00
C ARG A 49 -0.28 -33.58 19.40
N PRO A 50 0.21 -34.75 18.96
CA PRO A 50 1.50 -34.80 18.30
C PRO A 50 1.41 -33.96 17.03
N LEU A 51 2.28 -32.93 16.93
CA LEU A 51 2.49 -32.15 15.70
C LEU A 51 3.32 -33.00 14.72
N THR A 52 2.80 -34.16 14.32
CA THR A 52 3.45 -35.02 13.34
C THR A 52 2.43 -35.41 12.29
N GLY A 53 2.43 -34.65 11.20
CA GLY A 53 1.84 -35.03 9.92
C GLY A 53 2.77 -34.54 8.81
N PRO A 54 3.33 -35.42 7.96
CA PRO A 54 4.19 -34.99 6.86
C PRO A 54 3.34 -34.31 5.79
N ARG A 55 3.46 -32.98 5.66
CA ARG A 55 2.85 -32.20 4.56
C ARG A 55 3.76 -32.13 3.32
N SER A 56 4.49 -33.20 3.00
CA SER A 56 5.42 -33.21 1.85
C SER A 56 4.71 -33.41 0.49
N ALA A 57 3.50 -33.97 0.47
CA ALA A 57 2.74 -34.18 -0.76
C ALA A 57 1.99 -32.93 -1.25
N GLY A 58 1.41 -32.15 -0.33
CA GLY A 58 0.67 -30.91 -0.66
C GLY A 58 1.58 -29.82 -1.25
N TRP A 59 2.77 -29.66 -0.68
CA TRP A 59 3.75 -28.66 -1.17
C TRP A 59 4.26 -28.95 -2.58
N ARG A 60 4.47 -30.22 -2.94
CA ARG A 60 4.88 -30.60 -4.31
C ARG A 60 3.76 -30.39 -5.32
N LEU A 61 2.50 -30.65 -4.94
CA LEU A 61 1.35 -30.43 -5.79
C LEU A 61 1.08 -28.93 -6.01
N GLU A 62 1.18 -28.12 -4.95
CA GLU A 62 1.05 -26.65 -5.01
C GLU A 62 2.15 -26.01 -5.88
N VAL A 63 3.39 -26.47 -5.78
CA VAL A 63 4.51 -25.98 -6.60
C VAL A 63 4.35 -26.37 -8.08
N LEU A 64 3.74 -27.53 -8.39
CA LEU A 64 3.48 -27.97 -9.77
C LEU A 64 2.20 -27.38 -10.36
N LEU A 65 1.23 -27.00 -9.54
CA LEU A 65 -0.03 -26.39 -9.98
C LEU A 65 0.21 -25.06 -10.72
N VAL A 66 1.14 -24.23 -10.24
CA VAL A 66 1.44 -22.92 -10.84
C VAL A 66 1.95 -23.03 -12.29
N PRO A 67 3.03 -23.78 -12.59
CA PRO A 67 3.51 -23.90 -13.97
C PRO A 67 2.49 -24.61 -14.88
N VAL A 68 1.76 -25.61 -14.37
CA VAL A 68 0.70 -26.28 -15.15
C VAL A 68 -0.41 -25.29 -15.51
N ALA A 69 -0.85 -24.45 -14.57
CA ALA A 69 -1.85 -23.42 -14.83
C ALA A 69 -1.38 -22.43 -15.91
N VAL A 70 -0.11 -22.02 -15.88
CA VAL A 70 0.46 -21.13 -16.90
C VAL A 70 0.48 -21.82 -18.27
N VAL A 71 0.92 -23.07 -18.35
CA VAL A 71 0.94 -23.83 -19.62
C VAL A 71 -0.46 -24.02 -20.17
N VAL A 72 -1.44 -24.36 -19.32
CA VAL A 72 -2.85 -24.49 -19.72
C VAL A 72 -3.38 -23.15 -20.23
N LEU A 73 -3.11 -22.05 -19.54
CA LEU A 73 -3.53 -20.71 -19.96
C LEU A 73 -2.94 -20.33 -21.33
N VAL A 74 -1.64 -20.53 -21.54
CA VAL A 74 -0.97 -20.26 -22.82
C VAL A 74 -1.48 -21.19 -23.92
N GLY A 75 -1.77 -22.45 -23.58
CA GLY A 75 -2.37 -23.42 -24.49
C GLY A 75 -3.77 -22.99 -24.96
N ILE A 76 -4.62 -22.56 -24.02
CA ILE A 76 -5.95 -22.03 -24.32
C ILE A 76 -5.84 -20.77 -25.18
N TRP A 77 -4.96 -19.83 -24.83
CA TRP A 77 -4.73 -18.63 -25.64
C TRP A 77 -4.27 -18.97 -27.06
N SER A 78 -3.32 -19.89 -27.21
CA SER A 78 -2.87 -20.36 -28.53
C SER A 78 -4.00 -21.03 -29.31
N LEU A 79 -4.89 -21.76 -28.65
CA LEU A 79 -6.01 -22.43 -29.29
C LEU A 79 -7.06 -21.42 -29.76
N VAL A 80 -7.44 -20.48 -28.90
CA VAL A 80 -8.40 -19.41 -29.21
C VAL A 80 -7.88 -18.52 -30.34
N ALA A 81 -6.61 -18.14 -30.32
CA ALA A 81 -5.99 -17.33 -31.37
C ALA A 81 -5.98 -18.06 -32.73
N ARG A 82 -5.82 -19.39 -32.74
CA ARG A 82 -5.80 -20.18 -33.99
C ARG A 82 -7.20 -20.48 -34.52
N ILE A 83 -8.15 -20.83 -33.66
CA ILE A 83 -9.50 -21.26 -34.06
C ILE A 83 -10.41 -20.05 -34.32
N GLY A 84 -10.24 -18.95 -33.57
CA GLY A 84 -11.16 -17.82 -33.60
C GLY A 84 -11.07 -16.93 -34.85
N GLY A 85 -10.08 -17.14 -35.73
CA GLY A 85 -9.93 -16.36 -36.97
C GLY A 85 -9.73 -14.85 -36.76
N TYR A 86 -9.31 -14.45 -35.57
CA TYR A 86 -9.10 -13.04 -35.23
C TYR A 86 -7.90 -12.47 -36.01
N SER A 87 -8.00 -11.19 -36.39
CA SER A 87 -6.86 -10.46 -36.94
C SER A 87 -5.73 -10.41 -35.90
N SER A 88 -4.48 -10.55 -36.36
CA SER A 88 -3.29 -10.57 -35.50
C SER A 88 -3.10 -9.29 -34.66
N TYR A 89 -3.76 -8.19 -35.02
CA TYR A 89 -3.80 -6.95 -34.22
C TYR A 89 -4.75 -7.06 -33.02
N LEU A 90 -5.83 -7.85 -33.11
CA LEU A 90 -6.80 -8.02 -32.03
C LEU A 90 -6.38 -9.13 -31.05
N LEU A 91 -5.88 -10.27 -31.58
CA LEU A 91 -5.45 -11.38 -30.74
C LEU A 91 -4.25 -12.11 -31.38
N PRO A 92 -3.02 -11.58 -31.22
CA PRO A 92 -1.83 -12.25 -31.69
C PRO A 92 -1.64 -13.59 -30.95
N ALA A 93 -1.12 -14.59 -31.67
CA ALA A 93 -0.77 -15.85 -31.04
C ALA A 93 0.44 -15.68 -30.08
N PRO A 94 0.53 -16.44 -28.99
CA PRO A 94 1.63 -16.33 -28.01
C PRO A 94 3.03 -16.46 -28.65
N ALA A 95 3.18 -17.30 -29.68
CA ALA A 95 4.43 -17.43 -30.43
C ALA A 95 4.82 -16.13 -31.16
N GLN A 96 3.84 -15.44 -31.76
CA GLN A 96 4.09 -14.16 -32.44
C GLN A 96 4.50 -13.07 -31.44
N VAL A 97 3.87 -13.04 -30.27
CA VAL A 97 4.26 -12.13 -29.17
C VAL A 97 5.68 -12.42 -28.72
N TRP A 98 6.05 -13.70 -28.56
CA TRP A 98 7.40 -14.11 -28.17
C TRP A 98 8.46 -13.73 -29.20
N GLU A 99 8.21 -13.99 -30.49
CA GLU A 99 9.12 -13.60 -31.57
C GLU A 99 9.29 -12.08 -31.65
N ARG A 100 8.20 -11.32 -31.52
CA ARG A 100 8.24 -9.85 -31.51
C ARG A 100 9.01 -9.33 -30.29
N PHE A 101 8.78 -9.90 -29.11
CA PHE A 101 9.54 -9.57 -27.91
C PHE A 101 11.04 -9.76 -28.11
N LEU A 102 11.46 -10.92 -28.64
CA LEU A 102 12.87 -11.20 -28.90
C LEU A 102 13.49 -10.22 -29.91
N LYS A 103 12.77 -9.87 -30.98
CA LYS A 103 13.24 -8.90 -31.98
C LYS A 103 13.44 -7.51 -31.36
N VAL A 104 12.42 -6.97 -30.71
CA VAL A 104 12.47 -5.61 -30.11
C VAL A 104 13.46 -5.55 -28.94
N ALA A 105 13.69 -6.66 -28.24
CA ALA A 105 14.72 -6.78 -27.21
C ALA A 105 16.14 -6.83 -27.79
N ALA A 106 16.35 -7.54 -28.91
CA ALA A 106 17.64 -7.65 -29.59
C ALA A 106 18.05 -6.33 -30.28
N ASP A 107 17.09 -5.63 -30.87
CA ASP A 107 17.32 -4.39 -31.61
C ASP A 107 17.55 -3.17 -30.71
N GLY A 108 17.48 -3.34 -29.37
CA GLY A 108 17.76 -2.29 -28.39
C GLY A 108 16.59 -1.33 -28.12
N THR A 109 15.56 -1.32 -28.97
CA THR A 109 14.38 -0.48 -28.84
C THR A 109 13.67 -0.70 -27.49
N LEU A 110 13.49 -1.95 -27.06
CA LEU A 110 12.83 -2.24 -25.78
C LEU A 110 13.56 -1.56 -24.61
N TRP A 111 14.89 -1.69 -24.57
CA TRP A 111 15.72 -1.17 -23.49
C TRP A 111 15.73 0.35 -23.47
N TYR A 112 15.81 0.99 -24.64
CA TYR A 112 15.73 2.44 -24.76
C TYR A 112 14.42 2.97 -24.17
N HIS A 113 13.28 2.48 -24.66
CA HIS A 113 11.97 2.94 -24.18
C HIS A 113 11.72 2.59 -22.71
N THR A 114 12.16 1.42 -22.25
CA THR A 114 12.10 1.03 -20.83
C THR A 114 12.88 2.00 -19.95
N SER A 115 14.09 2.40 -20.38
CA SER A 115 14.93 3.32 -19.62
C SER A 115 14.30 4.72 -19.49
N ILE A 116 13.62 5.18 -20.54
CA ILE A 116 12.89 6.45 -20.52
C ILE A 116 11.73 6.39 -19.53
N THR A 117 10.88 5.36 -19.61
CA THR A 117 9.77 5.18 -18.67
C THR A 117 10.27 5.06 -17.23
N LEU A 118 11.40 4.36 -17.02
CA LEU A 118 12.01 4.24 -15.70
C LEU A 118 12.48 5.61 -15.17
N LEU A 119 13.07 6.45 -16.01
CA LEU A 119 13.45 7.82 -15.62
C LEU A 119 12.23 8.67 -15.26
N GLU A 120 11.13 8.53 -16.00
CA GLU A 120 9.88 9.23 -15.70
C GLU A 120 9.28 8.79 -14.37
N ILE A 121 9.26 7.48 -14.11
CA ILE A 121 8.82 6.88 -12.85
C ILE A 121 9.69 7.40 -11.70
N LEU A 122 11.01 7.26 -11.79
CA LEU A 122 11.92 7.65 -10.72
C LEU A 122 11.92 9.16 -10.48
N GLY A 123 11.85 9.96 -11.54
CA GLY A 123 11.71 11.41 -11.45
C GLY A 123 10.39 11.82 -10.80
N GLY A 124 9.29 11.18 -11.20
CA GLY A 124 7.96 11.41 -10.62
C GLY A 124 7.91 11.01 -9.15
N LEU A 125 8.51 9.87 -8.80
CA LEU A 125 8.71 9.42 -7.42
C LEU A 125 9.50 10.45 -6.61
N ALA A 126 10.66 10.88 -7.10
CA ALA A 126 11.50 11.83 -6.38
C ALA A 126 10.78 13.16 -6.12
N VAL A 127 10.16 13.75 -7.16
CA VAL A 127 9.47 15.05 -7.05
C VAL A 127 8.21 14.93 -6.21
N GLY A 128 7.36 13.93 -6.48
CA GLY A 128 6.10 13.72 -5.79
C GLY A 128 6.29 13.35 -4.32
N LEU A 129 7.21 12.43 -4.02
CA LEU A 129 7.54 12.03 -2.64
C LEU A 129 8.10 13.22 -1.85
N THR A 130 9.03 13.98 -2.42
CA THR A 130 9.63 15.13 -1.74
C THR A 130 8.58 16.21 -1.48
N GLY A 131 7.79 16.59 -2.49
CA GLY A 131 6.74 17.59 -2.34
C GLY A 131 5.67 17.19 -1.32
N ALA A 132 5.21 15.94 -1.40
CA ALA A 132 4.16 15.42 -0.52
C ALA A 132 4.65 15.25 0.93
N THR A 133 5.88 14.79 1.14
CA THR A 133 6.42 14.61 2.49
C THR A 133 6.69 15.95 3.17
N LEU A 134 7.24 16.94 2.45
CA LEU A 134 7.47 18.28 2.97
C LEU A 134 6.15 18.97 3.34
N LEU A 135 5.18 18.95 2.43
CA LEU A 135 3.87 19.54 2.70
C LEU A 135 3.14 18.78 3.81
N GLY A 136 3.21 17.45 3.82
CA GLY A 136 2.60 16.60 4.83
C GLY A 136 3.16 16.85 6.22
N TYR A 137 4.48 17.07 6.33
CA TYR A 137 5.11 17.47 7.58
C TYR A 137 4.61 18.84 8.06
N LEU A 138 4.52 19.84 7.17
CA LEU A 138 3.98 21.16 7.51
C LEU A 138 2.53 21.08 8.01
N LEU A 139 1.69 20.29 7.36
CA LEU A 139 0.29 20.08 7.75
C LEU A 139 0.17 19.30 9.07
N ALA A 140 1.03 18.31 9.28
CA ALA A 140 1.04 17.55 10.53
C ALA A 140 1.40 18.44 11.73
N LYS A 141 2.28 19.44 11.54
CA LYS A 141 2.76 20.33 12.60
C LYS A 141 1.96 21.59 12.81
N SER A 142 1.23 22.07 11.80
CA SER A 142 0.53 23.35 11.86
C SER A 142 -1.00 23.18 11.70
N PRO A 143 -1.76 23.25 12.80
CA PRO A 143 -3.22 23.14 12.75
C PRO A 143 -3.89 24.26 11.94
N LEU A 144 -3.24 25.42 11.85
CA LEU A 144 -3.71 26.52 11.01
C LEU A 144 -3.61 26.15 9.53
N ILE A 145 -2.43 25.72 9.07
CA ILE A 145 -2.22 25.34 7.66
C ILE A 145 -3.13 24.18 7.29
N GLU A 146 -3.28 23.18 8.16
CA GLU A 146 -4.23 22.10 7.94
C GLU A 146 -5.66 22.61 7.77
N ARG A 147 -6.16 23.47 8.68
CA ARG A 147 -7.53 23.96 8.61
C ARG A 147 -7.80 24.75 7.32
N PHE A 148 -6.80 25.47 6.81
CA PHE A 148 -6.88 26.18 5.54
C PHE A 148 -6.78 25.25 4.33
N LEU A 149 -5.85 24.28 4.30
CA LEU A 149 -5.56 23.46 3.12
C LEU A 149 -6.43 22.20 3.00
N SER A 150 -6.96 21.68 4.11
CA SER A 150 -7.80 20.48 4.13
C SER A 150 -8.94 20.49 3.10
N PRO A 151 -9.78 21.54 2.98
CA PRO A 151 -10.85 21.55 1.99
C PRO A 151 -10.32 21.48 0.55
N TYR A 152 -9.20 22.12 0.24
CA TYR A 152 -8.60 22.09 -1.08
C TYR A 152 -7.97 20.73 -1.40
N ILE A 153 -7.35 20.08 -0.42
CA ILE A 153 -6.79 18.73 -0.58
C ILE A 153 -7.92 17.74 -0.89
N VAL A 154 -9.01 17.77 -0.11
CA VAL A 154 -10.15 16.88 -0.33
C VAL A 154 -10.82 17.16 -1.67
N ALA A 155 -10.99 18.44 -2.05
CA ALA A 155 -11.53 18.80 -3.35
C ALA A 155 -10.64 18.32 -4.51
N SER A 156 -9.32 18.41 -4.36
CA SER A 156 -8.37 18.01 -5.42
C SER A 156 -8.40 16.50 -5.70
N LEU A 157 -8.80 15.67 -4.74
CA LEU A 157 -8.99 14.22 -4.95
C LEU A 157 -10.11 13.89 -5.95
N SER A 158 -11.04 14.83 -6.16
CA SER A 158 -12.13 14.64 -7.13
C SER A 158 -11.67 14.84 -8.58
N VAL A 159 -10.51 15.48 -8.79
CA VAL A 159 -9.98 15.76 -10.12
C VAL A 159 -9.22 14.53 -10.62
N PRO A 160 -9.68 13.87 -11.70
CA PRO A 160 -8.95 12.75 -12.27
C PRO A 160 -7.64 13.25 -12.89
N ILE A 161 -6.49 12.75 -12.41
CA ILE A 161 -5.17 13.16 -12.91
C ILE A 161 -5.01 12.90 -14.42
N VAL A 162 -5.69 11.88 -14.95
CA VAL A 162 -5.71 11.58 -16.40
C VAL A 162 -6.17 12.78 -17.21
N ALA A 163 -7.12 13.59 -16.70
CA ALA A 163 -7.60 14.79 -17.37
C ALA A 163 -6.58 15.95 -17.34
N LEU A 164 -5.63 15.93 -16.40
CA LEU A 164 -4.57 16.94 -16.30
C LEU A 164 -3.39 16.64 -17.23
N ALA A 165 -3.20 15.40 -17.68
CA ALA A 165 -2.05 15.03 -18.52
C ALA A 165 -1.96 15.85 -19.82
N PRO A 166 -3.03 16.04 -20.62
CA PRO A 166 -2.97 16.91 -21.80
C PRO A 166 -2.66 18.36 -21.47
N LEU A 167 -3.17 18.87 -20.34
CA LEU A 167 -2.93 20.25 -19.90
C LEU A 167 -1.45 20.46 -19.55
N LEU A 168 -0.84 19.51 -18.85
CA LEU A 168 0.60 19.54 -18.54
C LEU A 168 1.45 19.45 -19.80
N ILE A 169 1.02 18.69 -20.81
CA ILE A 169 1.70 18.62 -22.10
C ILE A 169 1.60 19.95 -22.86
N VAL A 170 0.46 20.63 -22.82
CA VAL A 170 0.31 21.95 -23.45
C VAL A 170 1.22 22.99 -22.78
N TRP A 171 1.35 22.96 -21.46
CA TRP A 171 2.18 23.90 -20.73
C TRP A 171 3.68 23.61 -20.81
N PHE A 172 4.08 22.35 -20.67
CA PHE A 172 5.49 21.96 -20.54
C PHE A 172 6.06 21.23 -21.76
N GLY A 173 5.23 20.99 -22.79
CA GLY A 173 5.58 20.29 -24.00
C GLY A 173 5.60 18.76 -23.88
N PHE A 174 6.00 18.09 -24.96
CA PHE A 174 6.04 16.63 -25.06
C PHE A 174 7.23 15.96 -24.36
N GLY A 175 8.13 16.74 -23.74
CA GLY A 175 9.36 16.21 -23.13
C GLY A 175 9.16 15.45 -21.82
N LEU A 176 10.27 14.98 -21.26
CA LEU A 176 10.35 14.21 -20.01
C LEU A 176 9.63 14.90 -18.83
N LEU A 177 9.73 16.23 -18.75
CA LEU A 177 9.22 17.00 -17.61
C LEU A 177 7.70 16.86 -17.45
N SER A 178 6.92 16.87 -18.54
CA SER A 178 5.47 16.73 -18.44
C SER A 178 5.06 15.37 -17.88
N LYS A 179 5.75 14.29 -18.28
CA LYS A 179 5.47 12.91 -17.81
C LYS A 179 5.87 12.73 -16.35
N VAL A 180 7.03 13.26 -15.97
CA VAL A 180 7.47 13.32 -14.57
C VAL A 180 6.45 14.04 -13.70
N LEU A 181 5.89 15.16 -14.15
CA LEU A 181 4.86 15.89 -13.39
C LEU A 181 3.55 15.11 -13.28
N VAL A 182 3.09 14.46 -14.36
CA VAL A 182 1.90 13.58 -14.31
C VAL A 182 2.12 12.47 -13.28
N SER A 183 3.26 11.79 -13.33
CA SER A 183 3.61 10.76 -12.36
C SER A 183 3.71 11.32 -10.93
N ALA A 184 4.32 12.49 -10.74
CA ALA A 184 4.48 13.12 -9.43
C ALA A 184 3.13 13.48 -8.81
N LEU A 185 2.21 14.08 -9.59
CA LEU A 185 0.86 14.41 -9.14
C LEU A 185 0.04 13.17 -8.79
N THR A 186 0.24 12.07 -9.53
CA THR A 186 -0.45 10.80 -9.29
C THR A 186 -0.15 10.23 -7.91
N ILE A 187 1.10 10.35 -7.46
CA ILE A 187 1.52 9.83 -6.15
C ILE A 187 1.40 10.86 -5.03
N PHE A 188 1.30 12.14 -5.36
CA PHE A 188 1.39 13.24 -4.40
C PHE A 188 0.37 13.09 -3.27
N PHE A 189 -0.90 12.91 -3.59
CA PHE A 189 -1.96 12.86 -2.57
C PHE A 189 -1.89 11.63 -1.67
N PRO A 190 -1.77 10.38 -2.17
CA PRO A 190 -1.62 9.21 -1.30
C PRO A 190 -0.42 9.29 -0.36
N VAL A 191 0.71 9.80 -0.86
CA VAL A 191 1.93 9.97 -0.06
C VAL A 191 1.76 11.10 0.97
N LEU A 192 1.11 12.20 0.59
CA LEU A 192 0.81 13.32 1.49
C LEU A 192 -0.02 12.85 2.68
N ILE A 193 -1.10 12.12 2.41
CA ILE A 193 -1.98 11.57 3.44
C ILE A 193 -1.23 10.55 4.30
N SER A 194 -0.45 9.65 3.70
CA SER A 194 0.37 8.68 4.44
C SER A 194 1.38 9.37 5.36
N THR A 195 1.96 10.49 4.92
CA THR A 195 2.88 11.29 5.73
C THR A 195 2.17 11.94 6.92
N ILE A 196 1.01 12.56 6.70
CA ILE A 196 0.23 13.19 7.77
C ILE A 196 -0.19 12.14 8.80
N VAL A 197 -0.70 10.99 8.36
CA VAL A 197 -1.13 9.89 9.24
C VAL A 197 0.07 9.32 10.00
N GLY A 198 1.20 9.06 9.33
CA GLY A 198 2.40 8.51 9.97
C GLY A 198 3.00 9.44 11.02
N LEU A 199 3.02 10.75 10.79
CA LEU A 199 3.51 11.71 11.79
C LEU A 199 2.56 11.86 12.98
N ARG A 200 1.27 11.58 12.80
CA ARG A 200 0.24 11.67 13.84
C ARG A 200 -0.01 10.37 14.60
N SER A 201 0.55 9.26 14.14
CA SER A 201 0.43 7.97 14.84
C SER A 201 1.33 7.87 16.09
N VAL A 202 2.08 8.92 16.41
CA VAL A 202 2.89 9.01 17.63
C VAL A 202 1.97 9.11 18.84
N GLU A 203 2.09 8.16 19.77
CA GLU A 203 1.34 8.16 21.03
C GLU A 203 1.71 9.38 21.89
N GLU A 204 0.70 10.01 22.50
CA GLU A 204 0.87 11.20 23.33
C GLU A 204 1.74 10.92 24.57
N ASP A 205 1.60 9.72 25.16
CA ASP A 205 2.41 9.26 26.30
C ASP A 205 3.92 9.24 25.98
N LEU A 206 4.30 8.85 24.76
CA LEU A 206 5.70 8.87 24.31
C LEU A 206 6.21 10.30 24.09
N MET A 207 5.33 11.19 23.64
CA MET A 207 5.65 12.61 23.51
C MET A 207 5.89 13.25 24.88
N ASP A 208 5.06 12.92 25.87
CA ASP A 208 5.19 13.42 27.24
C ASP A 208 6.42 12.85 27.96
N LEU A 209 6.77 11.59 27.70
CA LEU A 209 8.04 11.01 28.14
C LEU A 209 9.24 11.79 27.60
N MET A 210 9.25 12.10 26.29
CA MET A 210 10.33 12.89 25.68
C MET A 210 10.40 14.31 26.25
N ARG A 211 9.25 14.93 26.52
CA ARG A 211 9.19 16.26 27.19
C ARG A 211 9.71 16.21 28.62
N SER A 212 9.40 15.16 29.38
CA SER A 212 9.92 14.94 30.74
C SER A 212 11.45 14.81 30.76
N LEU A 213 12.02 14.18 29.72
CA LEU A 213 13.46 14.07 29.51
C LEU A 213 14.11 15.35 28.94
N GLN A 214 13.35 16.46 28.83
CA GLN A 214 13.79 17.73 28.23
C GLN A 214 14.38 17.55 26.82
N ALA A 215 13.87 16.59 26.05
CA ALA A 215 14.36 16.33 24.71
C ALA A 215 14.12 17.54 23.79
N SER A 216 15.14 17.92 23.04
CA SER A 216 15.05 18.96 22.01
C SER A 216 14.14 18.54 20.86
N ARG A 217 13.62 19.52 20.09
CA ARG A 217 12.76 19.26 18.92
C ARG A 217 13.41 18.33 17.90
N TRP A 218 14.73 18.42 17.72
CA TRP A 218 15.46 17.53 16.82
C TRP A 218 15.57 16.10 17.36
N GLN A 219 15.74 15.94 18.68
CA GLN A 219 15.72 14.62 19.30
C GLN A 219 14.35 13.96 19.20
N ILE A 220 13.28 14.71 19.45
CA ILE A 220 11.89 14.25 19.27
C ILE A 220 11.67 13.82 17.83
N PHE A 221 12.02 14.66 16.85
CA PHE A 221 11.88 14.33 15.43
C PHE A 221 12.62 13.04 15.06
N ARG A 222 13.92 12.95 15.39
CA ARG A 222 14.77 11.83 14.95
C ARG A 222 14.51 10.52 15.69
N HIS A 223 14.18 10.57 16.98
CA HIS A 223 14.08 9.36 17.83
C HIS A 223 12.65 8.91 18.08
N LEU A 224 11.66 9.79 17.93
CA LEU A 224 10.26 9.45 18.16
C LEU A 224 9.45 9.53 16.86
N GLU A 225 9.45 10.67 16.19
CA GLU A 225 8.54 10.89 15.04
C GLU A 225 8.96 10.11 13.80
N VAL A 226 10.23 10.17 13.40
CA VAL A 226 10.72 9.45 12.21
C VAL A 226 10.54 7.93 12.36
N PRO A 227 10.96 7.28 13.47
CA PRO A 227 10.78 5.84 13.62
C PRO A 227 9.31 5.41 13.67
N ALA A 228 8.45 6.18 14.34
CA ALA A 228 7.02 5.89 14.43
C ALA A 228 6.30 6.07 13.08
N ALA A 229 6.69 7.08 12.29
CA ALA A 229 6.09 7.35 10.99
C ALA A 229 6.61 6.41 9.89
N LEU A 230 7.80 5.84 10.06
CA LEU A 230 8.49 5.06 9.02
C LEU A 230 7.65 3.90 8.44
N PRO A 231 6.96 3.06 9.23
CA PRO A 231 6.14 1.96 8.69
C PRO A 231 5.02 2.46 7.78
N VAL A 232 4.37 3.57 8.16
CA VAL A 232 3.29 4.18 7.38
C VAL A 232 3.85 4.85 6.13
N LEU A 233 4.98 5.55 6.23
CA LEU A 233 5.67 6.16 5.10
C LEU A 233 6.14 5.13 4.07
N LEU A 234 6.67 3.99 4.52
CA LEU A 234 7.05 2.88 3.63
C LEU A 234 5.82 2.24 2.96
N GLY A 235 4.71 2.13 3.68
CA GLY A 235 3.43 1.73 3.10
C GLY A 235 2.95 2.69 2.01
N GLY A 236 3.00 4.00 2.29
CA GLY A 236 2.67 5.06 1.34
C GLY A 236 3.61 5.08 0.13
N LEU A 237 4.91 4.86 0.34
CA LEU A 237 5.91 4.75 -0.72
C LEU A 237 5.63 3.54 -1.61
N LYS A 238 5.30 2.37 -1.04
CA LYS A 238 4.96 1.17 -1.81
C LYS A 238 3.77 1.42 -2.73
N VAL A 239 2.72 2.06 -2.23
CA VAL A 239 1.57 2.48 -3.05
C VAL A 239 1.99 3.51 -4.09
N GLY A 240 2.81 4.49 -3.69
CA GLY A 240 3.35 5.53 -4.57
C GLY A 240 4.14 4.95 -5.74
N VAL A 241 5.00 3.95 -5.52
CA VAL A 241 5.75 3.30 -6.60
C VAL A 241 4.81 2.68 -7.63
N THR A 242 3.79 1.95 -7.19
CA THR A 242 2.80 1.37 -8.12
C THR A 242 2.05 2.46 -8.89
N LEU A 243 1.62 3.51 -8.21
CA LEU A 243 0.91 4.63 -8.84
C LEU A 243 1.78 5.47 -9.77
N SER A 244 3.09 5.56 -9.52
CA SER A 244 4.04 6.26 -10.38
C SER A 244 4.19 5.56 -11.73
N VAL A 245 4.23 4.22 -11.73
CA VAL A 245 4.20 3.44 -12.98
C VAL A 245 2.94 3.76 -13.78
N ILE A 246 1.77 3.76 -13.13
CA ILE A 246 0.50 4.10 -13.79
C ILE A 246 0.53 5.54 -14.31
N GLY A 247 1.01 6.49 -13.52
CA GLY A 247 1.08 7.90 -13.90
C GLY A 247 2.02 8.16 -15.08
N ALA A 248 3.20 7.53 -15.10
CA ALA A 248 4.14 7.62 -16.22
C ALA A 248 3.51 7.06 -17.50
N VAL A 249 2.94 5.85 -17.43
CA VAL A 249 2.25 5.23 -18.57
C VAL A 249 1.08 6.09 -19.05
N VAL A 250 0.23 6.61 -18.17
CA VAL A 250 -0.86 7.54 -18.56
C VAL A 250 -0.32 8.79 -19.26
N GLY A 251 0.78 9.36 -18.77
CA GLY A 251 1.45 10.49 -19.41
C GLY A 251 2.01 10.15 -20.79
N GLU A 252 2.56 8.95 -20.95
CA GLU A 252 3.06 8.44 -22.23
C GLU A 252 1.93 8.19 -23.24
N PHE A 253 0.79 7.67 -22.79
CA PHE A 253 -0.39 7.40 -23.62
C PHE A 253 -1.10 8.66 -24.12
N ALA A 254 -1.11 9.74 -23.32
CA ALA A 254 -1.82 10.97 -23.67
C ALA A 254 -1.20 11.66 -24.90
N GLN A 255 0.12 11.85 -24.90
CA GLN A 255 0.90 12.19 -26.09
C GLN A 255 2.41 12.12 -25.76
N SER A 256 3.12 11.16 -26.35
CA SER A 256 4.56 11.01 -26.19
C SER A 256 5.24 10.60 -27.49
N ASP A 257 6.52 10.93 -27.62
CA ASP A 257 7.41 10.52 -28.72
C ASP A 257 8.32 9.33 -28.34
N ARG A 258 8.25 8.89 -27.07
CA ARG A 258 9.14 7.89 -26.46
C ARG A 258 8.51 7.25 -25.22
N GLY A 259 9.13 6.17 -24.71
CA GLY A 259 8.61 5.40 -23.56
C GLY A 259 7.84 4.14 -23.96
N LEU A 260 7.54 3.29 -22.97
CA LEU A 260 6.86 2.00 -23.16
C LEU A 260 5.38 2.17 -23.55
N GLY A 261 4.68 3.13 -22.95
CA GLY A 261 3.30 3.47 -23.31
C GLY A 261 3.17 3.97 -24.75
N PHE A 262 4.17 4.70 -25.24
CA PHE A 262 4.26 5.06 -26.66
C PHE A 262 4.46 3.83 -27.56
N LEU A 263 5.36 2.91 -27.19
CA LEU A 263 5.60 1.69 -27.97
C LEU A 263 4.33 0.83 -28.11
N VAL A 264 3.48 0.80 -27.09
CA VAL A 264 2.21 0.06 -27.14
C VAL A 264 1.22 0.68 -28.13
N ASN A 265 1.24 2.01 -28.33
CA ASN A 265 0.37 2.70 -29.28
C ASN A 265 0.85 2.52 -30.73
N LEU A 266 2.18 2.46 -30.93
CA LEU A 266 2.79 2.32 -32.26
C LEU A 266 2.77 0.87 -32.79
N ALA A 267 2.71 -0.13 -31.90
CA ALA A 267 2.75 -1.56 -32.23
C ALA A 267 1.39 -2.12 -32.68
#